data_AF-A0A2W5C5W4-F1
#
_entry.id   AF-A0A2W5C5W4-F1
#
_cell.length_a   1.000
_cell.length_b   1.000
_cell.length_c   1.000
_cell.angle_alpha   90.00
_cell.angle_beta   90.00
_cell.angle_gamma   90.00
#
_symmetry.space_group_name_H-M   'P 1'
#
loop_
_entity.id
_entity.type
_entity.pdbx_description
1 polymer ?
#
loop_
_entity_poly.entity_id
_entity_poly.type
_entity_poly.pdbx_seq_one_letter_code
_entity_poly.pdbx_strand_id
1 'polypeptide(L)'
;MRPFIQFLAAGAALSVGVAANAALPAGFNVTIEAPGVQQNSSATFDAYGIETFNNLTPGNYNTYVTTFGGSPITGTYSSLKVLAADQYGGAGGNGEYAVAGLGYGNNSYSLSLSGNGGQPVNYFGFWLSALDAGNMLEFYDHGTLLGTFTPTDVKALVGNSGPYFGNPNNGQNSGEPYVFVNFYKQVGGFDQIVFRQTNPGAGYESDNHTVGWWTQQGGNPVPGIPEPATWAMLIAGFGMVGAVARRRTRIIAAA
;
A
#
# COMPACT_ATOMS: atom_id res chain seq x y z
N MET A 1 -51.53 35.99 -26.13
CA MET A 1 -50.13 36.09 -25.65
C MET A 1 -49.92 34.98 -24.63
N ARG A 2 -49.08 33.98 -24.94
CA ARG A 2 -48.75 32.84 -24.07
C ARG A 2 -47.41 33.12 -23.40
N PRO A 3 -47.22 32.95 -22.08
CA PRO A 3 -45.89 32.97 -21.50
C PRO A 3 -45.23 31.61 -21.66
N PHE A 4 -44.02 31.61 -22.21
CA PHE A 4 -43.12 30.46 -22.32
C PHE A 4 -42.53 30.13 -20.94
N ILE A 5 -42.61 28.87 -20.54
CA ILE A 5 -41.89 28.30 -19.39
C ILE A 5 -40.53 27.82 -19.91
N GLN A 6 -39.44 28.49 -19.52
CA GLN A 6 -38.09 27.99 -19.73
C GLN A 6 -37.71 27.05 -18.58
N PHE A 7 -37.51 25.78 -18.91
CA PHE A 7 -36.87 24.81 -18.02
C PHE A 7 -35.36 25.07 -18.02
N LEU A 8 -34.81 25.48 -16.87
CA LEU A 8 -33.37 25.37 -16.62
C LEU A 8 -33.04 23.90 -16.35
N ALA A 9 -32.33 23.26 -17.28
CA ALA A 9 -31.69 21.98 -17.03
C ALA A 9 -30.41 22.24 -16.21
N ALA A 10 -30.45 21.94 -14.92
CA ALA A 10 -29.25 21.90 -14.09
C ALA A 10 -28.44 20.65 -14.45
N GLY A 11 -27.34 20.85 -15.19
CA GLY A 11 -26.35 19.81 -15.44
C GLY A 11 -25.67 19.44 -14.12
N ALA A 12 -25.93 18.22 -13.63
CA ALA A 12 -25.15 17.64 -12.56
C ALA A 12 -23.73 17.37 -13.09
N ALA A 13 -22.79 18.22 -12.72
CA ALA A 13 -21.37 17.94 -12.92
C ALA A 13 -21.01 16.72 -12.07
N LEU A 14 -20.64 15.60 -12.72
CA LEU A 14 -19.93 14.51 -12.07
C LEU A 14 -18.62 15.09 -11.52
N SER A 15 -18.59 15.34 -10.23
CA SER A 15 -17.34 15.51 -9.51
C SER A 15 -16.65 14.15 -9.54
N VAL A 16 -15.51 14.07 -10.23
CA VAL A 16 -14.53 13.01 -10.01
C VAL A 16 -14.08 13.21 -8.57
N GLY A 17 -14.71 12.49 -7.65
CA GLY A 17 -14.31 12.49 -6.26
C GLY A 17 -12.86 12.02 -6.21
N VAL A 18 -11.96 12.87 -5.75
CA VAL A 18 -10.66 12.44 -5.24
C VAL A 18 -11.02 11.47 -4.11
N ALA A 19 -10.87 10.16 -4.37
CA ALA A 19 -11.07 9.17 -3.33
C ALA A 19 -10.12 9.58 -2.19
N ALA A 20 -10.69 9.88 -1.02
CA ALA A 20 -9.87 10.03 0.17
C ALA A 20 -9.05 8.75 0.30
N ASN A 21 -7.72 8.86 0.29
CA ASN A 21 -6.82 7.72 0.51
C ASN A 21 -7.25 7.08 1.82
N ALA A 22 -7.85 5.88 1.77
CA ALA A 22 -8.21 5.16 2.96
C ALA A 22 -6.90 4.69 3.59
N ALA A 23 -6.55 5.17 4.78
CA ALA A 23 -5.47 4.55 5.55
C ALA A 23 -5.73 3.03 5.67
N LEU A 24 -4.68 2.21 5.76
CA LEU A 24 -4.85 0.77 5.96
C LEU A 24 -5.89 0.50 7.07
N PRO A 25 -6.95 -0.27 6.78
CA PRO A 25 -8.07 -0.42 7.68
C PRO A 25 -7.71 -1.36 8.83
N ALA A 26 -8.58 -1.39 9.84
CA ALA A 26 -8.55 -2.42 10.87
C ALA A 26 -8.46 -3.82 10.24
N GLY A 27 -7.55 -4.66 10.75
CA GLY A 27 -7.29 -6.00 10.23
C GLY A 27 -6.03 -6.13 9.36
N PHE A 28 -5.31 -5.03 9.08
CA PHE A 28 -3.91 -5.08 8.66
C PHE A 28 -2.99 -4.83 9.86
N ASN A 29 -2.04 -5.72 10.08
CA ASN A 29 -0.85 -5.42 10.89
C ASN A 29 0.31 -5.11 9.96
N VAL A 30 1.02 -4.00 10.23
CA VAL A 30 2.21 -3.61 9.50
C VAL A 30 3.40 -3.66 10.44
N THR A 31 4.51 -4.22 9.96
CA THR A 31 5.78 -4.26 10.70
C THR A 31 6.92 -3.95 9.73
N ILE A 32 8.09 -3.61 10.27
CA ILE A 32 9.31 -3.41 9.49
C ILE A 32 10.41 -4.34 9.99
N GLU A 33 11.23 -4.82 9.06
CA GLU A 33 12.45 -5.54 9.43
C GLU A 33 13.53 -4.59 9.92
N ALA A 34 14.59 -5.13 10.53
CA ALA A 34 15.74 -4.36 10.96
C ALA A 34 16.40 -3.59 9.77
N PRO A 35 17.09 -2.46 10.02
CA PRO A 35 17.79 -1.72 8.98
C PRO A 35 18.73 -2.61 8.15
N GLY A 36 18.73 -2.42 6.83
CA GLY A 36 19.57 -3.18 5.90
C GLY A 36 19.06 -4.57 5.52
N VAL A 37 17.95 -5.05 6.09
CA VAL A 37 17.28 -6.26 5.60
C VAL A 37 16.59 -5.94 4.28
N GLN A 38 16.94 -6.71 3.23
CA GLN A 38 16.44 -6.48 1.87
C GLN A 38 15.69 -7.69 1.29
N GLN A 39 16.05 -8.93 1.66
CA GLN A 39 15.50 -10.13 1.00
C GLN A 39 14.27 -10.74 1.68
N ASN A 40 14.33 -10.92 3.00
CA ASN A 40 13.41 -11.83 3.70
C ASN A 40 12.76 -11.15 4.88
N SER A 41 11.47 -11.45 5.05
CA SER A 41 10.75 -11.25 6.30
C SER A 41 11.27 -12.19 7.40
N SER A 42 11.19 -11.75 8.64
CA SER A 42 11.39 -12.62 9.82
C SER A 42 10.10 -13.36 10.24
N ALA A 43 9.01 -13.23 9.47
CA ALA A 43 7.79 -13.99 9.65
C ALA A 43 7.94 -15.48 9.29
N THR A 44 6.99 -16.29 9.75
CA THR A 44 6.88 -17.71 9.35
C THR A 44 5.63 -17.93 8.51
N PHE A 45 5.66 -18.95 7.64
CA PHE A 45 4.63 -19.20 6.64
C PHE A 45 4.31 -20.68 6.49
N ASP A 46 3.07 -20.99 6.14
CA ASP A 46 2.70 -22.33 5.63
C ASP A 46 3.29 -22.53 4.24
N ALA A 47 3.21 -21.51 3.39
CA ALA A 47 3.98 -21.38 2.16
C ALA A 47 4.19 -19.90 1.82
N TYR A 48 5.29 -19.62 1.13
CA TYR A 48 5.62 -18.28 0.65
C TYR A 48 6.44 -18.38 -0.65
N GLY A 49 6.57 -17.25 -1.33
CA GLY A 49 7.44 -17.09 -2.48
C GLY A 49 7.96 -15.66 -2.57
N ILE A 50 9.05 -15.47 -3.31
CA ILE A 50 9.68 -14.18 -3.54
C ILE A 50 9.85 -13.94 -5.05
N GLU A 51 9.46 -12.76 -5.51
CA GLU A 51 9.84 -12.23 -6.82
C GLU A 51 10.92 -11.17 -6.62
N THR A 52 12.09 -11.43 -7.20
CA THR A 52 13.30 -10.59 -7.07
C THR A 52 13.59 -9.79 -8.34
N PHE A 53 12.82 -10.00 -9.40
CA PHE A 53 12.98 -9.44 -10.75
C PHE A 53 14.31 -9.76 -11.46
N ASN A 54 15.28 -10.38 -10.77
CA ASN A 54 16.63 -10.68 -11.25
C ASN A 54 16.73 -11.60 -12.49
N ASN A 55 15.61 -12.22 -12.88
CA ASN A 55 15.53 -13.04 -14.10
C ASN A 55 14.96 -12.25 -15.28
N LEU A 56 14.64 -10.98 -15.10
CA LEU A 56 14.12 -10.09 -16.13
C LEU A 56 15.23 -9.22 -16.70
N THR A 57 15.04 -8.81 -17.95
CA THR A 57 15.88 -7.78 -18.56
C THR A 57 15.27 -6.42 -18.26
N PRO A 58 16.06 -5.38 -17.91
CA PRO A 58 15.52 -4.04 -17.73
C PRO A 58 14.68 -3.58 -18.93
N GLY A 59 13.46 -3.13 -18.67
CA GLY A 59 12.48 -2.94 -19.73
C GLY A 59 11.07 -2.66 -19.23
N ASN A 60 10.15 -2.47 -20.19
CA ASN A 60 8.72 -2.32 -19.94
C ASN A 60 8.02 -3.64 -20.26
N TYR A 61 7.15 -4.08 -19.35
CA TYR A 61 6.37 -5.29 -19.47
C TYR A 61 4.89 -4.94 -19.33
N ASN A 62 4.12 -5.12 -20.40
CA ASN A 62 2.66 -4.99 -20.33
C ASN A 62 2.08 -6.00 -19.34
N THR A 63 2.62 -7.22 -19.36
CA THR A 63 2.26 -8.31 -18.46
C THR A 63 3.50 -9.12 -18.14
N TYR A 64 3.69 -9.46 -16.87
CA TYR A 64 4.70 -10.42 -16.42
C TYR A 64 4.08 -11.37 -15.40
N VAL A 65 4.23 -12.68 -15.62
CA VAL A 65 3.67 -13.71 -14.74
C VAL A 65 4.81 -14.36 -13.96
N THR A 66 4.62 -14.51 -12.66
CA THR A 66 5.56 -15.17 -11.76
C THR A 66 4.88 -16.24 -10.91
N THR A 67 5.67 -17.21 -10.47
CA THR A 67 5.32 -18.17 -9.42
C THR A 67 6.05 -17.86 -8.11
N PHE A 68 6.69 -16.68 -8.02
CA PHE A 68 7.47 -16.24 -6.87
C PHE A 68 8.52 -17.28 -6.44
N GLY A 69 9.30 -17.77 -7.41
CA GLY A 69 10.31 -18.81 -7.16
C GLY A 69 9.74 -20.23 -7.06
N GLY A 70 8.63 -20.54 -7.76
CA GLY A 70 8.03 -21.88 -7.77
C GLY A 70 7.09 -22.16 -6.60
N SER A 71 6.66 -21.12 -5.90
CA SER A 71 5.67 -21.20 -4.82
C SER A 71 4.29 -21.64 -5.35
N PRO A 72 3.36 -22.06 -4.46
CA PRO A 72 1.97 -22.34 -4.83
C PRO A 72 1.12 -21.07 -5.10
N ILE A 73 1.73 -19.88 -5.12
CA ILE A 73 1.07 -18.62 -5.42
C ILE A 73 1.52 -18.17 -6.81
N THR A 74 0.57 -17.73 -7.63
CA THR A 74 0.87 -17.08 -8.92
C THR A 74 0.59 -15.59 -8.83
N GLY A 75 1.41 -14.81 -9.52
CA GLY A 75 1.31 -13.36 -9.60
C GLY A 75 1.31 -12.92 -11.06
N THR A 76 0.45 -11.95 -11.39
CA THR A 76 0.48 -11.26 -12.68
C THR A 76 0.72 -9.79 -12.44
N TYR A 77 1.90 -9.31 -12.83
CA TYR A 77 2.22 -7.90 -12.90
C TYR A 77 1.66 -7.30 -14.19
N SER A 78 1.05 -6.11 -14.09
CA SER A 78 0.58 -5.32 -15.25
C SER A 78 1.26 -3.95 -15.27
N SER A 79 1.69 -3.51 -16.45
CA SER A 79 2.41 -2.24 -16.67
C SER A 79 3.72 -2.10 -15.89
N LEU A 80 4.40 -3.22 -15.67
CA LEU A 80 5.63 -3.30 -14.90
C LEU A 80 6.80 -2.64 -15.65
N LYS A 81 7.53 -1.77 -14.96
CA LYS A 81 8.84 -1.30 -15.38
C LYS A 81 9.90 -1.96 -14.51
N VAL A 82 10.93 -2.51 -15.15
CA VAL A 82 12.10 -3.09 -14.49
C VAL A 82 13.33 -2.27 -14.84
N LEU A 83 14.16 -1.98 -13.83
CA LEU A 83 15.44 -1.30 -13.95
C LEU A 83 16.55 -2.17 -13.36
N ALA A 84 17.79 -1.95 -13.80
CA ALA A 84 18.96 -2.52 -13.13
C ALA A 84 19.28 -1.70 -11.88
N ALA A 85 19.90 -2.34 -10.88
CA ALA A 85 20.30 -1.70 -9.63
C ALA A 85 21.09 -0.40 -9.84
N ASP A 86 20.78 0.60 -9.03
CA ASP A 86 21.39 1.92 -9.04
C ASP A 86 21.41 2.54 -7.63
N GLN A 87 21.53 3.87 -7.51
CA GLN A 87 21.48 4.52 -6.21
C GLN A 87 20.11 4.44 -5.52
N TYR A 88 19.01 4.19 -6.25
CA TYR A 88 17.63 4.23 -5.75
C TYR A 88 17.05 2.85 -5.48
N GLY A 89 17.47 1.80 -6.20
CA GLY A 89 16.94 0.45 -6.02
C GLY A 89 17.93 -0.67 -6.36
N GLY A 90 17.44 -1.92 -6.29
CA GLY A 90 18.22 -3.15 -6.50
C GLY A 90 18.76 -3.71 -5.21
N ALA A 91 18.06 -4.71 -4.67
CA ALA A 91 18.40 -5.31 -3.39
C ALA A 91 19.76 -6.01 -3.47
N GLY A 92 20.59 -5.83 -2.43
CA GLY A 92 21.98 -6.31 -2.42
C GLY A 92 22.94 -5.49 -3.29
N GLY A 93 22.48 -4.39 -3.90
CA GLY A 93 23.28 -3.51 -4.73
C GLY A 93 23.60 -4.07 -6.11
N ASN A 94 22.83 -5.06 -6.56
CA ASN A 94 22.94 -5.69 -7.87
C ASN A 94 21.56 -6.15 -8.36
N GLY A 95 21.50 -6.72 -9.56
CA GLY A 95 20.28 -7.28 -10.11
C GLY A 95 19.29 -6.23 -10.61
N GLU A 96 18.01 -6.55 -10.51
CA GLU A 96 16.91 -5.82 -11.12
C GLU A 96 15.80 -5.54 -10.11
N TYR A 97 15.09 -4.42 -10.24
CA TYR A 97 13.98 -4.05 -9.36
C TYR A 97 12.81 -3.45 -10.14
N ALA A 98 11.62 -3.47 -9.53
CA ALA A 98 10.40 -2.90 -10.08
C ALA A 98 10.24 -1.43 -9.69
N VAL A 99 9.73 -0.61 -10.61
CA VAL A 99 9.48 0.82 -10.35
C VAL A 99 8.16 1.31 -10.94
N ALA A 100 7.47 2.20 -10.24
CA ALA A 100 6.42 3.05 -10.80
C ALA A 100 6.93 4.49 -10.98
N GLY A 101 6.54 5.18 -12.07
CA GLY A 101 6.90 6.58 -12.32
C GLY A 101 8.12 6.79 -13.22
N LEU A 102 8.97 7.76 -12.87
CA LEU A 102 10.19 8.20 -13.57
C LEU A 102 10.00 8.66 -15.03
N GLY A 103 8.80 9.15 -15.36
CA GLY A 103 8.49 9.66 -16.70
C GLY A 103 8.38 8.57 -17.77
N TYR A 104 8.35 7.28 -17.41
CA TYR A 104 8.26 6.16 -18.35
C TYR A 104 6.83 5.87 -18.86
N GLY A 105 5.87 6.74 -18.57
CA GLY A 105 4.47 6.60 -18.99
C GLY A 105 3.59 5.76 -18.06
N ASN A 106 4.21 5.02 -17.11
CA ASN A 106 3.49 4.22 -16.13
C ASN A 106 3.71 4.80 -14.71
N ASN A 107 2.84 5.71 -14.29
CA ASN A 107 2.82 6.22 -12.91
C ASN A 107 2.33 5.16 -11.90
N SER A 108 1.99 3.96 -12.37
CA SER A 108 1.57 2.84 -11.53
C SER A 108 1.79 1.52 -12.24
N TYR A 109 1.99 0.47 -11.46
CA TYR A 109 1.86 -0.92 -11.90
C TYR A 109 1.06 -1.69 -10.85
N SER A 110 0.48 -2.82 -11.25
CA SER A 110 -0.31 -3.66 -10.34
C SER A 110 0.21 -5.09 -10.31
N LEU A 111 -0.02 -5.78 -9.20
CA LEU A 111 0.21 -7.20 -9.01
C LEU A 111 -1.10 -7.87 -8.63
N SER A 112 -1.67 -8.68 -9.52
CA SER A 112 -2.80 -9.57 -9.19
C SER A 112 -2.28 -10.92 -8.70
N LEU A 113 -2.91 -11.47 -7.67
CA LEU A 113 -2.46 -12.67 -6.96
C LEU A 113 -3.52 -13.77 -7.01
N SER A 114 -3.06 -15.00 -7.17
CA SER A 114 -3.91 -16.18 -7.06
C SER A 114 -3.20 -17.27 -6.28
N GLY A 115 -3.80 -17.68 -5.16
CA GLY A 115 -3.33 -18.82 -4.38
C GLY A 115 -3.84 -20.15 -4.93
N ASN A 116 -3.08 -21.23 -4.72
CA ASN A 116 -3.51 -22.57 -5.08
C ASN A 116 -4.90 -22.91 -4.50
N GLY A 117 -5.78 -23.48 -5.33
CA GLY A 117 -7.15 -23.81 -4.94
C GLY A 117 -8.03 -22.60 -4.57
N GLY A 118 -7.62 -21.38 -4.92
CA GLY A 118 -8.34 -20.15 -4.57
C GLY A 118 -8.11 -19.68 -3.13
N GLN A 119 -7.09 -20.21 -2.44
CA GLN A 119 -6.76 -19.75 -1.10
C GLN A 119 -6.36 -18.27 -1.11
N PRO A 120 -6.97 -17.41 -0.27
CA PRO A 120 -6.64 -16.00 -0.22
C PRO A 120 -5.21 -15.77 0.25
N VAL A 121 -4.42 -14.97 -0.47
CA VAL A 121 -3.10 -14.53 0.00
C VAL A 121 -3.31 -13.55 1.14
N ASN A 122 -2.66 -13.76 2.28
CA ASN A 122 -2.85 -12.95 3.49
C ASN A 122 -1.57 -12.24 3.96
N TYR A 123 -0.47 -12.40 3.22
CA TYR A 123 0.79 -11.73 3.49
C TYR A 123 1.36 -11.11 2.22
N PHE A 124 1.84 -9.88 2.36
CA PHE A 124 2.73 -9.24 1.39
C PHE A 124 3.88 -8.60 2.15
N GLY A 125 5.08 -8.71 1.61
CA GLY A 125 6.21 -7.89 2.04
C GLY A 125 7.04 -7.49 0.84
N PHE A 126 7.73 -6.38 0.95
CA PHE A 126 8.63 -5.94 -0.10
C PHE A 126 9.72 -5.06 0.48
N TRP A 127 10.85 -5.03 -0.21
CA TRP A 127 11.87 -4.04 0.04
C TRP A 127 11.48 -2.74 -0.65
N LEU A 128 11.07 -1.76 0.17
CA LEU A 128 10.86 -0.39 -0.25
C LEU A 128 12.23 0.29 -0.32
N SER A 129 12.53 0.91 -1.47
CA SER A 129 13.75 1.68 -1.65
C SER A 129 13.44 3.09 -2.14
N ALA A 130 14.21 4.09 -1.70
CA ALA A 130 14.06 5.49 -2.10
C ALA A 130 12.64 6.07 -1.89
N LEU A 131 12.13 6.06 -0.64
CA LEU A 131 10.78 6.56 -0.38
C LEU A 131 10.60 8.05 -0.71
N ASP A 132 9.73 8.30 -1.68
CA ASP A 132 9.30 9.63 -2.12
C ASP A 132 7.90 10.01 -1.63
N ALA A 133 7.61 11.32 -1.60
CA ALA A 133 6.32 11.86 -1.12
C ALA A 133 5.09 11.42 -1.93
N GLY A 134 5.29 10.94 -3.16
CA GLY A 134 4.21 10.50 -4.05
C GLY A 134 3.97 8.99 -4.07
N ASN A 135 4.76 8.19 -3.34
CA ASN A 135 4.66 6.73 -3.30
C ASN A 135 3.42 6.27 -2.53
N MET A 136 2.58 5.44 -3.15
CA MET A 136 1.42 4.84 -2.49
C MET A 136 1.32 3.37 -2.84
N LEU A 137 1.08 2.54 -1.82
CA LEU A 137 0.77 1.13 -1.98
C LEU A 137 -0.70 0.89 -1.63
N GLU A 138 -1.46 0.29 -2.53
CA GLU A 138 -2.89 0.03 -2.34
C GLU A 138 -3.15 -1.47 -2.34
N PHE A 139 -4.01 -1.94 -1.44
CA PHE A 139 -4.46 -3.32 -1.37
C PHE A 139 -5.92 -3.43 -1.76
N TYR A 140 -6.26 -4.44 -2.56
CA TYR A 140 -7.61 -4.70 -3.06
C TYR A 140 -8.03 -6.14 -2.81
N ASP A 141 -9.33 -6.35 -2.70
CA ASP A 141 -9.98 -7.65 -2.67
C ASP A 141 -11.19 -7.62 -3.62
N HIS A 142 -11.13 -8.39 -4.70
CA HIS A 142 -12.15 -8.47 -5.74
C HIS A 142 -12.56 -7.09 -6.28
N GLY A 143 -11.57 -6.21 -6.49
CA GLY A 143 -11.76 -4.84 -6.97
C GLY A 143 -12.21 -3.83 -5.91
N THR A 144 -12.45 -4.26 -4.67
CA THR A 144 -12.74 -3.36 -3.54
C THR A 144 -11.43 -2.90 -2.91
N LEU A 145 -11.21 -1.59 -2.81
CA LEU A 145 -10.06 -1.03 -2.08
C LEU A 145 -10.19 -1.39 -0.60
N LEU A 146 -9.20 -2.13 -0.09
CA LEU A 146 -9.07 -2.40 1.34
C LEU A 146 -8.44 -1.20 2.03
N GLY A 147 -7.31 -0.70 1.51
CA GLY A 147 -6.63 0.46 2.05
C GLY A 147 -5.35 0.82 1.32
N THR A 148 -4.77 1.93 1.76
CA THR A 148 -3.59 2.57 1.18
C THR A 148 -2.55 2.78 2.27
N PHE A 149 -1.30 2.50 1.92
CA PHE A 149 -0.11 2.76 2.71
C PHE A 149 0.73 3.82 2.01
N THR A 150 1.10 4.86 2.75
CA THR A 150 1.61 6.13 2.23
C THR A 150 2.99 6.45 2.82
N PRO A 151 3.69 7.48 2.33
CA PRO A 151 5.00 7.86 2.87
C PRO A 151 4.89 8.36 4.31
N THR A 152 3.74 8.92 4.70
CA THR A 152 3.44 9.28 6.09
C THR A 152 3.45 8.06 6.98
N ASP A 153 2.85 6.95 6.53
CA ASP A 153 2.80 5.70 7.29
C ASP A 153 4.21 5.13 7.45
N VAL A 154 5.01 5.08 6.38
CA VAL A 154 6.42 4.63 6.45
C VAL A 154 7.23 5.48 7.44
N LYS A 155 7.14 6.81 7.35
CA LYS A 155 7.86 7.73 8.25
C LYS A 155 7.42 7.62 9.71
N ALA A 156 6.18 7.21 9.97
CA ALA A 156 5.76 6.87 11.32
C ALA A 156 6.48 5.61 11.86
N LEU A 157 6.96 4.72 10.99
CA LEU A 157 7.68 3.50 11.38
C LEU A 157 9.18 3.74 11.54
N VAL A 158 9.79 4.44 10.59
CA VAL A 158 11.26 4.58 10.49
C VAL A 158 11.78 5.93 10.99
N GLY A 159 10.90 6.89 11.26
CA GLY A 159 11.25 8.26 11.60
C GLY A 159 11.56 9.15 10.39
N ASN A 160 12.17 10.30 10.64
CA ASN A 160 12.56 11.29 9.61
C ASN A 160 14.07 11.30 9.31
N SER A 161 14.84 10.47 10.03
CA SER A 161 16.27 10.22 9.85
C SER A 161 16.64 8.96 10.63
N GLY A 162 17.83 8.42 10.40
CA GLY A 162 18.37 7.30 11.18
C GLY A 162 18.83 6.13 10.31
N PRO A 163 18.86 4.91 10.85
CA PRO A 163 19.54 3.78 10.21
C PRO A 163 18.83 3.25 8.96
N TYR A 164 17.58 3.64 8.72
CA TYR A 164 16.83 3.33 7.50
C TYR A 164 17.07 4.34 6.36
N PHE A 165 17.81 5.43 6.59
CA PHE A 165 17.99 6.48 5.59
C PHE A 165 19.28 6.28 4.77
N GLY A 166 19.13 6.30 3.46
CA GLY A 166 20.21 6.00 2.51
C GLY A 166 20.26 4.54 2.09
N ASN A 167 20.67 4.34 0.84
CA ASN A 167 20.78 3.02 0.24
C ASN A 167 21.78 2.18 1.04
N PRO A 168 21.38 1.05 1.65
CA PRO A 168 22.22 0.27 2.54
C PRO A 168 23.43 -0.37 1.82
N ASN A 169 23.43 -0.41 0.49
CA ASN A 169 24.49 -1.03 -0.30
C ASN A 169 25.66 -0.08 -0.60
N ASN A 170 25.42 1.24 -0.61
CA ASN A 170 26.44 2.23 -1.03
C ASN A 170 26.39 3.58 -0.28
N GLY A 171 25.40 3.79 0.60
CA GLY A 171 25.21 5.02 1.38
C GLY A 171 24.69 6.22 0.60
N GLN A 172 24.36 6.07 -0.69
CA GLN A 172 23.78 7.14 -1.51
C GLN A 172 22.32 7.41 -1.12
N ASN A 173 21.76 8.52 -1.60
CA ASN A 173 20.37 8.91 -1.36
C ASN A 173 19.99 8.97 0.14
N SER A 174 20.88 9.53 0.96
CA SER A 174 20.75 9.58 2.44
C SER A 174 19.57 10.40 2.97
N GLY A 175 18.78 11.03 2.08
CA GLY A 175 17.58 11.79 2.42
C GLY A 175 16.32 10.94 2.53
N GLU A 176 16.37 9.67 2.08
CA GLU A 176 15.17 8.85 1.87
C GLU A 176 15.26 7.49 2.58
N PRO A 177 14.13 6.99 3.10
CA PRO A 177 14.02 5.64 3.67
C PRO A 177 14.23 4.48 2.68
N TYR A 178 14.89 3.43 3.18
CA TYR A 178 15.03 2.10 2.60
C TYR A 178 14.67 1.07 3.67
N VAL A 179 13.60 0.29 3.47
CA VAL A 179 13.06 -0.58 4.51
C VAL A 179 12.28 -1.76 3.93
N PHE A 180 12.46 -2.95 4.49
CA PHE A 180 11.58 -4.07 4.20
C PHE A 180 10.32 -3.97 5.05
N VAL A 181 9.17 -3.85 4.41
CA VAL A 181 7.87 -3.66 5.07
C VAL A 181 7.04 -4.93 4.92
N ASN A 182 6.45 -5.39 6.02
CA ASN A 182 5.57 -6.55 6.05
C ASN A 182 4.12 -6.11 6.30
N PHE A 183 3.18 -6.71 5.57
CA PHE A 183 1.74 -6.50 5.69
C PHE A 183 1.07 -7.85 5.97
N TYR A 184 0.42 -7.96 7.12
CA TYR A 184 -0.31 -9.15 7.55
C TYR A 184 -1.80 -8.84 7.57
N LYS A 185 -2.57 -9.51 6.73
CA LYS A 185 -4.03 -9.49 6.79
C LYS A 185 -4.49 -10.52 7.83
N GLN A 186 -5.21 -10.06 8.84
CA GLN A 186 -5.63 -10.87 9.98
C GLN A 186 -6.80 -11.80 9.68
N VAL A 187 -7.69 -11.39 8.77
CA VAL A 187 -8.88 -12.15 8.35
C VAL A 187 -9.06 -12.02 6.85
N GLY A 188 -9.28 -13.14 6.17
CA GLY A 188 -9.37 -13.20 4.71
C GLY A 188 -8.02 -12.93 4.04
N GLY A 189 -8.05 -12.32 2.86
CA GLY A 189 -6.85 -11.99 2.11
C GLY A 189 -7.00 -10.71 1.30
N PHE A 190 -6.19 -10.61 0.27
CA PHE A 190 -6.25 -9.63 -0.82
C PHE A 190 -5.83 -10.33 -2.11
N ASP A 191 -6.29 -9.82 -3.24
CA ASP A 191 -6.04 -10.41 -4.56
C ASP A 191 -5.31 -9.44 -5.50
N GLN A 192 -5.15 -8.18 -5.11
CA GLN A 192 -4.41 -7.22 -5.91
C GLN A 192 -3.70 -6.18 -5.05
N ILE A 193 -2.48 -5.85 -5.47
CA ILE A 193 -1.66 -4.78 -4.92
C ILE A 193 -1.35 -3.79 -6.04
N VAL A 194 -1.43 -2.49 -5.77
CA VAL A 194 -1.10 -1.44 -6.74
C VAL A 194 -0.02 -0.54 -6.16
N PHE A 195 1.06 -0.38 -6.92
CA PHE A 195 2.11 0.59 -6.65
C PHE A 195 1.81 1.83 -7.47
N ARG A 196 1.72 3.00 -6.83
CA ARG A 196 1.51 4.28 -7.48
C ARG A 196 2.58 5.29 -7.11
N GLN A 197 2.93 6.11 -8.09
CA GLN A 197 3.75 7.28 -7.96
C GLN A 197 2.96 8.48 -8.49
N THR A 198 2.52 9.36 -7.59
CA THR A 198 1.69 10.52 -7.93
C THR A 198 2.47 11.69 -8.52
N ASN A 199 3.79 11.72 -8.33
CA ASN A 199 4.70 12.66 -8.98
C ASN A 199 5.41 11.98 -10.17
N PRO A 200 5.05 12.30 -11.43
CA PRO A 200 5.57 11.60 -12.61
C PRO A 200 7.10 11.65 -12.77
N GLY A 201 7.78 12.63 -12.15
CA GLY A 201 9.24 12.78 -12.22
C GLY A 201 10.02 12.00 -11.16
N ALA A 202 9.32 11.38 -10.20
CA ALA A 202 9.90 10.58 -9.12
C ALA A 202 9.65 9.08 -9.35
N GLY A 203 10.29 8.22 -8.58
CA GLY A 203 10.15 6.76 -8.65
C GLY A 203 9.42 6.20 -7.44
N TYR A 204 8.84 5.01 -7.58
CA TYR A 204 8.48 4.17 -6.44
C TYR A 204 9.14 2.82 -6.62
N GLU A 205 10.36 2.72 -6.11
CA GLU A 205 11.25 1.58 -6.28
C GLU A 205 10.94 0.48 -5.25
N SER A 206 10.97 -0.76 -5.73
CA SER A 206 10.47 -1.90 -4.98
C SER A 206 11.10 -3.19 -5.47
N ASP A 207 11.49 -4.05 -4.54
CA ASP A 207 12.17 -5.31 -4.82
C ASP A 207 11.77 -6.41 -3.82
N ASN A 208 12.16 -7.66 -4.08
CA ASN A 208 11.91 -8.83 -3.24
C ASN A 208 10.47 -8.93 -2.76
N HIS A 209 9.54 -8.82 -3.71
CA HIS A 209 8.12 -8.95 -3.45
C HIS A 209 7.82 -10.35 -2.94
N THR A 210 7.54 -10.42 -1.64
CA THR A 210 7.28 -11.65 -0.91
C THR A 210 5.78 -11.79 -0.70
N VAL A 211 5.23 -12.94 -1.06
CA VAL A 211 3.82 -13.29 -0.86
C VAL A 211 3.72 -14.59 -0.07
N GLY A 212 2.65 -14.78 0.70
CA GLY A 212 2.51 -16.02 1.45
C GLY A 212 1.23 -16.16 2.27
N TRP A 213 1.19 -17.27 2.99
CA TRP A 213 0.23 -17.53 4.06
C TRP A 213 0.97 -17.54 5.40
N TRP A 214 0.94 -16.40 6.10
CA TRP A 214 1.68 -16.24 7.34
C TRP A 214 1.07 -17.09 8.47
N THR A 215 1.92 -17.63 9.34
CA THR A 215 1.55 -18.38 10.54
C THR A 215 1.97 -17.66 11.81
N GLN A 216 3.07 -16.91 11.76
CA GLN A 216 3.52 -16.02 12.81
C GLN A 216 4.06 -14.73 12.19
N GLN A 217 3.67 -13.59 12.76
CA GLN A 217 4.19 -12.28 12.34
C GLN A 217 5.64 -12.13 12.79
N GLY A 218 6.49 -11.64 11.89
CA GLY A 218 7.84 -11.16 12.17
C GLY A 218 7.92 -9.64 12.11
N GLY A 219 9.13 -9.12 12.16
CA GLY A 219 9.44 -7.71 12.14
C GLY A 219 9.17 -7.03 13.48
N ASN A 220 9.60 -5.78 13.60
CA ASN A 220 9.27 -4.94 14.74
C ASN A 220 7.87 -4.35 14.55
N PRO A 221 6.93 -4.63 15.48
CA PRO A 221 5.59 -4.09 15.39
C PRO A 221 5.61 -2.58 15.61
N VAL A 222 4.68 -1.91 14.94
CA VAL A 222 4.53 -0.46 15.03
C VAL A 222 3.63 -0.13 16.21
N PRO A 223 4.10 0.63 17.22
CA PRO A 223 3.25 1.09 18.30
C PRO A 223 2.27 2.14 17.75
N GLY A 224 1.02 1.75 17.57
CA GLY A 224 -0.09 2.68 17.40
C GLY A 224 -0.20 3.33 16.02
N ILE A 225 -0.57 2.55 15.00
CA ILE A 225 -1.43 3.10 13.95
C ILE A 225 -2.78 3.33 14.65
N PRO A 226 -3.16 4.58 15.01
CA PRO A 226 -4.47 4.80 15.59
C PRO A 226 -5.45 4.47 14.49
N GLU A 227 -6.49 3.68 14.74
CA GLU A 227 -7.60 3.55 13.78
C GLU A 227 -8.22 4.96 13.62
N PRO A 228 -7.89 5.74 12.57
CA PRO A 228 -8.21 7.17 12.55
C PRO A 228 -9.72 7.39 12.44
N ALA A 229 -10.44 6.38 11.96
CA ALA A 229 -11.88 6.37 11.81
C ALA A 229 -12.62 5.91 13.07
N THR A 230 -12.12 4.94 13.84
CA THR A 230 -12.90 4.31 14.93
C THR A 230 -13.14 5.28 16.07
N TRP A 231 -12.12 6.03 16.49
CA TRP A 231 -12.27 7.01 17.56
C TRP A 231 -13.15 8.19 17.13
N ALA A 232 -12.96 8.70 15.92
CA ALA A 232 -13.77 9.78 15.39
C ALA A 232 -15.25 9.36 15.23
N MET A 233 -15.52 8.14 14.76
CA MET A 233 -16.87 7.59 14.62
C MET A 233 -17.51 7.25 15.96
N LEU A 234 -16.74 6.76 16.94
CA LEU A 234 -17.22 6.56 18.31
C LEU A 234 -17.54 7.90 18.98
N ILE A 235 -16.67 8.90 18.86
CA ILE A 235 -16.90 10.24 19.40
C ILE A 235 -18.09 10.91 18.71
N ALA A 236 -18.20 10.81 17.39
CA ALA A 236 -19.34 11.32 16.64
C ALA A 236 -20.64 10.59 17.01
N GLY A 237 -20.59 9.25 17.10
CA GLY A 237 -21.71 8.40 17.52
C GLY A 237 -22.20 8.74 18.93
N PHE A 238 -21.29 8.79 19.90
CA PHE A 238 -21.62 9.17 21.27
C PHE A 238 -22.06 10.63 21.39
N GLY A 239 -21.48 11.54 20.59
CA GLY A 239 -21.89 12.94 20.49
C GLY A 239 -23.33 13.07 19.99
N MET A 240 -23.71 12.32 18.97
CA MET A 240 -25.08 12.29 18.44
C MET A 240 -26.08 11.70 19.45
N VAL A 241 -25.76 10.58 20.09
CA VAL A 241 -26.61 9.98 21.14
C VAL A 241 -26.81 10.94 22.31
N GLY A 242 -25.73 11.58 22.77
CA GLY A 242 -25.77 12.59 23.84
C GLY A 242 -26.61 13.81 23.46
N ALA A 243 -26.51 14.31 22.23
CA ALA A 243 -27.30 15.43 21.73
C ALA A 243 -28.81 15.09 21.69
N VAL A 244 -29.17 13.89 21.23
CA VAL A 244 -30.57 13.42 21.21
C VAL A 244 -31.12 13.26 22.63
N ALA A 245 -30.35 12.66 23.55
CA ALA A 245 -30.74 12.51 24.95
C ALA A 245 -30.97 13.86 25.64
N ARG A 246 -30.10 14.85 25.40
CA ARG A 246 -30.22 16.22 25.95
C ARG A 246 -31.41 17.00 25.41
N ARG A 247 -31.85 16.70 24.18
CA ARG A 247 -33.06 17.33 23.59
C ARG A 247 -34.35 16.83 24.28
N ARG A 248 -34.38 15.58 24.73
CA ARG A 248 -35.56 14.99 25.41
C ARG A 248 -35.78 15.54 26.81
N THR A 249 -34.72 15.79 27.58
CA THR A 249 -34.83 16.36 28.93
C THR A 249 -35.30 17.81 28.93
N ARG A 250 -34.98 18.60 27.89
CA ARG A 250 -35.47 19.98 27.75
C ARG A 250 -36.97 20.09 27.45
N ILE A 251 -37.57 19.07 26.84
CA ILE A 251 -39.01 19.04 26.56
C ILE A 251 -39.82 18.72 27.81
N ILE A 252 -39.27 17.90 28.73
CA ILE A 252 -39.93 17.54 29.99
C ILE A 252 -39.83 18.65 31.05
N ALA A 253 -38.75 19.42 31.07
CA ALA A 253 -38.58 20.54 32.01
C ALA A 253 -39.34 21.83 31.61
N ALA A 254 -39.97 21.85 30.43
CA ALA A 254 -40.74 22.98 29.90
C ALA A 254 -42.27 22.72 29.89
N ALA A 255 -42.72 21.63 30.53
CA ALA A 255 -44.11 21.29 30.80
C ALA A 255 -44.38 21.37 32.30
#